data_AF-A0A939ZMP2-F1
#
_entry.id   AF-A0A939ZMP2-F1
#
_cell.length_a   1.000
_cell.length_b   1.000
_cell.length_c   1.000
_cell.angle_alpha   90.00
_cell.angle_beta   90.00
_cell.angle_gamma   90.00
#
_symmetry.space_group_name_H-M   'P 1'
#
loop_
_entity.id
_entity.type
_entity.pdbx_description
1 polymer ?
#
loop_
_entity_poly.entity_id
_entity_poly.type
_entity_poly.pdbx_seq_one_letter_code
_entity_poly.pdbx_strand_id
1 'polypeptide(L)' 'GEDRVFHLAEAEVDWDGQTIYVHCDAVPQPVAVRYSFRNWMGANLQTSYGIPVPPFRSDDWPL' A
#
# COMPACT_ATOMS: atom_id res chain seq x y z
N GLY A 1 -11.94 -3.79 -1.36
CA GLY A 1 -12.24 -3.98 -2.80
C GLY A 1 -13.15 -2.86 -3.27
N GLU A 2 -14.10 -3.15 -4.16
CA GLU A 2 -15.12 -2.16 -4.60
C GLU A 2 -15.96 -1.62 -3.44
N ASP A 3 -16.14 -2.43 -2.39
CA ASP A 3 -16.79 -2.11 -1.12
C ASP A 3 -16.10 -1.02 -0.29
N ARG A 4 -14.88 -0.61 -0.68
CA ARG A 4 -14.07 0.42 -0.02
C ARG A 4 -13.73 0.11 1.44
N VAL A 5 -13.84 -1.15 1.84
CA VAL A 5 -13.34 -1.65 3.12
C VAL A 5 -11.86 -1.95 2.96
N PHE A 6 -11.04 -1.42 3.87
CA PHE A 6 -9.59 -1.59 3.85
C PHE A 6 -9.17 -2.72 4.79
N HIS A 7 -8.32 -3.60 4.26
CA HIS A 7 -7.76 -4.75 4.96
C HIS A 7 -6.23 -4.61 5.04
N LEU A 8 -5.62 -5.23 6.04
CA LEU A 8 -4.17 -5.39 6.07
C LEU A 8 -3.75 -6.28 4.89
N ALA A 9 -2.71 -5.86 4.19
CA ALA A 9 -2.17 -6.56 3.04
C ALA A 9 -0.68 -6.84 3.25
N GLU A 10 -0.21 -7.93 2.67
CA GLU A 10 1.21 -8.23 2.54
C GLU A 10 1.75 -7.50 1.30
N ALA A 11 2.99 -7.04 1.36
CA ALA A 11 3.62 -6.33 0.27
C ALA A 11 5.09 -6.74 0.08
N GLU A 12 5.49 -6.86 -1.17
CA GLU A 12 6.86 -7.17 -1.59
C GLU A 12 7.35 -6.13 -2.60
N VAL A 13 8.61 -5.72 -2.46
CA VAL A 13 9.24 -4.76 -3.38
C VAL A 13 10.01 -5.54 -4.45
N ASP A 14 9.66 -5.30 -5.71
CA ASP A 14 10.51 -5.63 -6.84
C ASP A 14 11.54 -4.51 -7.03
N TRP A 15 12.75 -4.80 -6.58
CA TRP A 15 13.86 -3.85 -6.62
C TRP A 15 14.36 -3.55 -8.03
N ASP A 16 14.14 -4.44 -8.99
CA ASP A 16 14.55 -4.26 -10.39
C ASP A 16 13.46 -3.57 -11.21
N GLY A 17 12.18 -3.87 -10.93
CA GLY A 17 11.03 -3.39 -11.70
C GLY A 17 10.36 -2.12 -11.16
N GLN A 18 10.91 -1.47 -10.13
CA GLN A 18 10.32 -0.29 -9.47
C GLN A 18 8.84 -0.49 -9.09
N THR A 19 8.49 -1.72 -8.73
CA THR A 19 7.11 -2.17 -8.55
C THR A 19 6.93 -2.68 -7.12
N ILE A 20 5.75 -2.48 -6.55
CA ILE A 20 5.36 -3.06 -5.25
C ILE A 20 4.21 -4.01 -5.52
N TYR A 21 4.42 -5.29 -5.25
CA TYR A 21 3.36 -6.29 -5.28
C TYR A 21 2.62 -6.26 -3.95
N VAL A 22 1.29 -6.26 -4.01
CA VAL A 22 0.43 -6.20 -2.83
C VAL A 22 -0.60 -7.32 -2.93
N HIS A 23 -0.73 -8.10 -1.86
CA HIS A 23 -1.63 -9.24 -1.79
C HIS A 23 -2.46 -9.22 -0.51
N CYS A 24 -3.72 -9.65 -0.61
CA CYS A 24 -4.61 -9.82 0.53
C CYS A 24 -5.68 -10.86 0.18
N ASP A 25 -5.70 -12.00 0.87
CA ASP A 25 -6.69 -13.07 0.62
C ASP A 25 -8.14 -12.60 0.80
N ALA A 26 -8.37 -11.61 1.66
CA ALA A 26 -9.69 -11.02 1.89
C ALA A 26 -10.15 -10.10 0.75
N VAL A 27 -9.27 -9.69 -0.16
CA VAL A 27 -9.56 -8.76 -1.26
C VAL A 27 -9.04 -9.35 -2.58
N PRO A 28 -9.78 -10.28 -3.21
CA PRO A 28 -9.34 -10.95 -4.45
C PRO A 28 -9.16 -10.01 -5.65
N GLN A 29 -9.87 -8.87 -5.64
CA GLN A 29 -9.81 -7.85 -6.67
C GLN A 29 -9.55 -6.48 -6.01
N PRO A 30 -8.29 -6.14 -5.71
CA PRO A 30 -7.95 -4.85 -5.13
C PRO A 30 -8.12 -3.74 -6.17
N VAL A 31 -8.83 -2.67 -5.78
CA VAL A 31 -9.07 -1.49 -6.64
C VAL A 31 -8.32 -0.24 -6.15
N ALA A 32 -7.83 -0.27 -4.91
CA ALA A 32 -7.10 0.83 -4.30
C ALA A 32 -6.18 0.31 -3.20
N VAL A 33 -5.04 0.98 -3.02
CA VAL A 33 -4.06 0.72 -1.96
C VAL A 33 -3.81 2.01 -1.19
N ARG A 34 -3.62 1.87 0.12
CA ARG A 34 -3.28 2.96 1.02
C ARG A 34 -2.11 2.56 1.90
N TYR A 35 -1.07 3.38 1.92
CA TYR A 35 0.11 3.17 2.73
C TYR A 35 0.20 4.25 3.82
N SER A 36 0.32 3.82 5.08
CA SER A 36 0.44 4.69 6.25
C SER A 36 -0.68 5.76 6.37
N PHE A 37 -1.93 5.39 6.03
CA PHE A 37 -3.02 6.35 5.80
C PHE A 37 -3.84 6.74 7.05
N ARG A 38 -3.95 5.90 8.09
CA ARG A 38 -4.61 6.25 9.38
C ARG A 38 -3.99 5.51 10.58
N ASN A 39 -3.95 6.17 11.75
CA ASN A 39 -3.69 5.66 13.10
C ASN A 39 -2.61 4.56 13.28
N TRP A 40 -1.36 4.95 13.02
CA TRP A 40 -0.08 4.35 13.49
C TRP A 40 0.26 2.91 13.07
N MET A 41 1.52 2.71 12.62
CA MET A 41 2.55 1.76 13.12
C MET A 41 3.52 1.42 11.98
N GLY A 42 4.79 1.81 12.08
CA GLY A 42 5.89 1.22 11.30
C GLY A 42 5.83 1.43 9.78
N ALA A 43 5.97 2.68 9.33
CA ALA A 43 6.30 2.95 7.93
C ALA A 43 7.66 2.29 7.63
N ASN A 44 7.64 1.20 6.89
CA ASN A 44 8.80 0.35 6.60
C ASN A 44 9.18 0.31 5.12
N LEU A 45 8.44 1.02 4.26
CA LEU A 45 8.77 1.18 2.86
C LEU A 45 9.83 2.27 2.67
N GLN A 46 10.88 1.95 1.93
CA GLN A 46 11.97 2.85 1.59
C GLN A 46 12.26 2.77 0.09
N THR A 47 12.82 3.84 -0.46
CA THR A 47 13.36 3.84 -1.81
C THR A 47 14.64 2.99 -1.89
N SER A 48 15.14 2.74 -3.10
CA SER A 48 16.46 2.12 -3.33
C SER A 48 17.64 2.89 -2.73
N TYR A 49 17.44 4.15 -2.35
CA TYR A 49 18.41 4.99 -1.65
C TYR A 49 18.26 4.93 -0.12
N GLY A 50 17.40 4.07 0.41
CA GLY A 50 17.12 3.97 1.85
C GLY A 50 16.32 5.14 2.43
N ILE A 51 15.65 5.92 1.57
CA ILE A 51 14.85 7.06 2.01
C ILE A 51 13.43 6.57 2.32
N PRO A 52 12.86 6.86 3.50
CA PRO A 52 11.49 6.49 3.82
C PRO A 52 10.48 7.08 2.82
N VAL A 53 9.56 6.25 2.36
CA VAL A 53 8.47 6.68 1.47
C VAL A 53 7.39 7.38 2.30
N PRO A 54 6.93 8.59 1.92
CA PRO A 54 5.83 9.25 2.62
C PRO A 54 4.52 8.46 2.48
N PRO A 55 3.56 8.64 3.39
CA PRO A 55 2.22 8.09 3.24
C PRO A 55 1.61 8.43 1.87
N PHE A 56 0.92 7.48 1.26
CA PHE A 56 0.25 7.68 -0.02
C PHE A 56 -1.02 6.84 -0.13
N ARG A 57 -1.84 7.18 -1.12
CA ARG A 57 -3.02 6.41 -1.52
C ARG A 57 -3.16 6.42 -3.04
N SER A 58 -3.73 5.35 -3.60
CA SER A 58 -3.98 5.25 -5.04
C SER A 58 -5.41 5.59 -5.45
N ASP A 59 -6.29 5.90 -4.49
CA ASP A 59 -7.67 6.32 -4.75
C ASP A 59 -7.86 7.84 -4.76
N ASP A 60 -8.87 8.30 -5.48
CA ASP A 60 -9.30 9.71 -5.55
C ASP A 60 -10.57 9.99 -4.73
N TRP A 61 -10.89 9.14 -3.75
CA TRP A 61 -12.14 9.27 -2.99
C TRP A 61 -12.11 10.44 -1.98
N PRO A 62 -13.25 11.12 -1.74
CA PRO A 62 -13.35 12.10 -0.66
C PRO A 62 -12.94 11.51 0.70
N LEU A 63 -12.33 12.34 1.56
CA LEU A 63 -11.85 11.95 2.89
C LEU A 63 -12.98 11.77 3.92
#